data_AF-A0A520Z1U5-F1
#
_entry.id   AF-A0A520Z1U5-F1
#
_cell.length_a   1.000
_cell.length_b   1.000
_cell.length_c   1.000
_cell.angle_alpha   90.00
_cell.angle_beta   90.00
_cell.angle_gamma   90.00
#
_symmetry.space_group_name_H-M   'P 1'
#
loop_
_entity.id
_entity.type
_entity.pdbx_description
1 polymer ?
#
loop_
_entity_poly.entity_id
_entity_poly.type
_entity_poly.pdbx_seq_one_letter_code
_entity_poly.pdbx_strand_id
1 'polypeptide(L)'
;MDKEFLEKLNSVTEWKQVGEKGEQMEFALSFSNEEEGLVKIETAKGGFVYKLKQLNELFSPGNDKAPVIDWNDQRYMPLLYTIERAIKKVYEECSYRLTDSDVIPALKALAIRPESVGKNSISKSINQELRLQLSTNDFSRQEVKMAIRRILNSAERHNKHGGLRGYLDFIVKYVP
;
A
#
# COMPACT_ATOMS: atom_id res chain seq x y z
N MET A 1 -4.97 -8.89 -9.88
CA MET A 1 -6.20 -8.07 -9.78
C MET A 1 -7.39 -8.93 -9.38
N ASP A 2 -8.29 -8.39 -8.56
CA ASP A 2 -9.46 -9.10 -8.02
C ASP A 2 -10.74 -8.70 -8.78
N LYS A 3 -11.18 -9.55 -9.72
CA LYS A 3 -12.32 -9.27 -10.59
C LYS A 3 -13.63 -9.06 -9.82
N GLU A 4 -13.88 -9.88 -8.79
CA GLU A 4 -15.11 -9.78 -8.00
C GLU A 4 -15.18 -8.46 -7.23
N PHE A 5 -14.06 -8.04 -6.63
CA PHE A 5 -13.96 -6.76 -5.95
C PHE A 5 -14.22 -5.60 -6.92
N LEU A 6 -13.61 -5.63 -8.10
CA LEU A 6 -13.79 -4.58 -9.11
C LEU A 6 -15.21 -4.51 -9.66
N GLU A 7 -15.87 -5.65 -9.88
CA GLU A 7 -17.27 -5.68 -10.30
C GLU A 7 -18.18 -5.01 -9.26
N LYS A 8 -17.99 -5.32 -7.98
CA LYS A 8 -18.72 -4.67 -6.88
C LYS A 8 -18.39 -3.17 -6.80
N LEU A 9 -17.12 -2.81 -6.89
CA LEU A 9 -16.70 -1.41 -6.85
C LEU A 9 -17.33 -0.60 -7.99
N ASN A 10 -17.24 -1.10 -9.22
CA ASN A 10 -17.82 -0.47 -10.41
C ASN A 10 -19.36 -0.38 -10.35
N SER A 11 -20.03 -1.26 -9.62
CA SER A 11 -21.48 -1.19 -9.44
C SER A 11 -21.95 0.00 -8.59
N VAL A 12 -21.07 0.55 -7.74
CA VAL A 12 -21.38 1.64 -6.82
C VAL A 12 -20.63 2.94 -7.10
N THR A 13 -19.57 2.92 -7.93
CA THR A 13 -18.80 4.13 -8.27
C THR A 13 -19.28 4.78 -9.56
N GLU A 14 -19.25 6.12 -9.60
CA GLU A 14 -19.33 6.89 -10.85
C GLU A 14 -17.93 7.28 -11.30
N TRP A 15 -17.57 6.88 -12.51
CA TRP A 15 -16.35 7.37 -13.15
C TRP A 15 -16.59 8.81 -13.61
N LYS A 16 -16.02 9.79 -12.90
CA LYS A 16 -15.97 11.17 -13.38
C LYS A 16 -14.71 11.34 -14.24
N GLN A 17 -14.90 11.73 -15.51
CA GLN A 17 -13.79 12.26 -16.30
C GLN A 17 -13.36 13.59 -15.69
N VAL A 18 -12.24 13.60 -14.98
CA VAL A 18 -11.54 14.83 -14.61
C VAL A 18 -10.56 15.11 -15.75
N GLY A 19 -10.75 16.21 -16.46
CA GLY A 19 -9.97 16.56 -17.66
C GLY A 19 -8.45 16.46 -17.46
N GLU A 20 -7.74 16.06 -18.52
CA GLU A 20 -6.27 15.85 -18.68
C GLU A 20 -5.48 15.14 -17.55
N LYS A 21 -6.10 14.79 -16.42
CA LYS A 21 -5.44 14.19 -15.25
C LYS A 21 -6.28 13.08 -14.62
N GLY A 22 -6.50 12.02 -15.40
CA GLY A 22 -6.92 10.72 -14.89
C GLY A 22 -8.35 10.64 -14.37
N GLU A 23 -8.92 9.45 -14.45
CA GLU A 23 -10.21 9.16 -13.83
C GLU A 23 -10.03 9.00 -12.32
N GLN A 24 -10.79 9.73 -11.51
CA GLN A 24 -10.80 9.57 -10.05
C GLN A 24 -12.14 9.03 -9.60
N MET A 25 -12.11 7.92 -8.85
CA MET A 25 -13.28 7.42 -8.15
C MET A 25 -13.45 8.15 -6.82
N GLU A 26 -14.61 8.76 -6.58
CA GLU A 26 -14.98 9.32 -5.28
C GLU A 26 -15.66 8.23 -4.43
N PHE A 27 -14.91 7.59 -3.53
CA PHE A 27 -15.47 6.73 -2.48
C PHE A 27 -14.71 6.91 -1.17
N ALA A 28 -15.42 6.74 -0.05
CA ALA A 28 -14.80 6.59 1.25
C ALA A 28 -14.50 5.11 1.50
N LEU A 29 -13.28 4.82 1.96
CA LEU A 29 -12.83 3.48 2.29
C LEU A 29 -12.39 3.43 3.75
N SER A 30 -12.85 2.42 4.47
CA SER A 30 -12.40 2.12 5.83
C SER A 30 -12.10 0.64 5.99
N PHE A 31 -11.05 0.33 6.75
CA PHE A 31 -10.71 -1.04 7.14
C PHE A 31 -11.38 -1.36 8.48
N SER A 32 -11.85 -2.60 8.63
CA SER A 32 -12.34 -3.09 9.92
C SER A 32 -11.19 -3.25 10.91
N ASN A 33 -11.42 -2.81 12.16
CA ASN A 33 -10.50 -3.07 13.27
C ASN A 33 -10.66 -4.48 13.86
N GLU A 34 -11.79 -5.13 13.61
CA GLU A 34 -12.14 -6.44 14.18
C GLU A 34 -11.72 -7.59 13.28
N GLU A 35 -11.77 -7.38 11.96
CA GLU A 35 -11.54 -8.45 10.98
C GLU A 35 -10.54 -8.03 9.89
N GLU A 36 -9.41 -8.73 9.81
CA GLU A 36 -8.33 -8.39 8.88
C GLU A 36 -8.75 -8.47 7.41
N GLY A 37 -8.50 -7.42 6.63
CA GLY A 37 -8.82 -7.40 5.20
C GLY A 37 -10.30 -7.19 4.89
N LEU A 38 -11.16 -7.02 5.90
CA LEU A 38 -12.53 -6.57 5.69
C LEU A 38 -12.52 -5.05 5.46
N VAL A 39 -13.06 -4.63 4.32
CA VAL A 39 -13.19 -3.22 3.94
C VAL A 39 -14.65 -2.84 3.79
N LYS A 40 -14.97 -1.60 4.20
CA LYS A 40 -16.24 -0.95 3.91
C LYS A 40 -16.00 0.15 2.90
N ILE A 41 -16.73 0.09 1.79
CA ILE A 41 -16.76 1.11 0.74
C ILE A 41 -18.07 1.87 0.86
N GLU A 42 -18.01 3.20 0.91
CA GLU A 42 -19.18 4.08 0.93
C GLU A 42 -19.09 5.09 -0.21
N THR A 43 -20.18 5.19 -0.99
CA THR A 43 -20.31 6.10 -2.13
C THR A 43 -21.66 6.81 -2.07
N ALA A 44 -21.86 7.81 -2.94
CA ALA A 44 -23.17 8.46 -3.08
C ALA A 44 -24.29 7.51 -3.56
N LYS A 45 -23.95 6.41 -4.26
CA LYS A 45 -24.92 5.42 -4.76
C LYS A 45 -25.20 4.27 -3.79
N GLY A 46 -24.53 4.26 -2.65
CA GLY A 46 -24.58 3.18 -1.68
C GLY A 46 -23.19 2.67 -1.33
N GLY A 47 -23.13 1.61 -0.54
CA GLY A 47 -21.88 1.04 -0.07
C GLY A 47 -21.95 -0.47 0.02
N PHE A 48 -20.79 -1.09 0.17
CA PHE A 48 -20.68 -2.53 0.37
C PHE A 48 -19.54 -2.86 1.32
N VAL A 49 -19.65 -4.04 1.94
CA VAL A 49 -18.58 -4.63 2.73
C VAL A 49 -17.98 -5.77 1.92
N TYR A 50 -16.65 -5.86 1.89
CA TYR A 50 -15.93 -6.90 1.15
C TYR A 50 -14.74 -7.42 1.94
N LYS A 51 -14.53 -8.73 1.88
CA LYS A 51 -13.34 -9.38 2.43
C LYS A 51 -12.29 -9.49 1.33
N LEU A 52 -11.27 -8.64 1.37
CA LEU A 52 -10.16 -8.69 0.42
C LEU A 52 -9.44 -10.03 0.53
N LYS A 53 -9.09 -10.60 -0.64
CA LYS A 53 -8.27 -11.81 -0.75
C LYS A 53 -6.91 -11.62 -0.08
N GLN A 54 -6.28 -12.73 0.29
CA GLN A 54 -4.94 -12.69 0.87
C GLN A 54 -3.94 -12.25 -0.21
N LEU A 55 -2.84 -11.62 0.20
CA LEU A 55 -1.89 -11.02 -0.76
C LEU A 55 -1.27 -12.07 -1.70
N ASN A 56 -1.08 -13.31 -1.24
CA ASN A 56 -0.60 -14.43 -2.06
C ASN A 56 -1.55 -14.83 -3.19
N GLU A 57 -2.82 -14.49 -3.10
CA GLU A 57 -3.84 -14.75 -4.13
C GLU A 57 -3.97 -13.59 -5.13
N LEU A 58 -3.41 -12.42 -4.80
CA LEU A 58 -3.61 -11.18 -5.55
C LEU A 58 -2.44 -10.85 -6.50
N PHE A 59 -1.28 -11.49 -6.32
CA PHE A 59 -0.14 -11.30 -7.20
C PHE A 59 -0.50 -11.71 -8.63
N SER A 60 -0.20 -10.84 -9.59
CA SER A 60 -0.31 -11.22 -10.99
C SER A 60 0.76 -12.27 -11.34
N PRO A 61 0.48 -13.16 -12.31
CA PRO A 61 1.49 -14.03 -12.91
C PRO A 61 2.46 -13.13 -13.70
N GLY A 62 3.43 -12.55 -13.00
CA GLY A 62 4.48 -11.75 -13.61
C GLY A 62 5.42 -12.61 -14.43
N ASN A 63 6.24 -11.96 -15.26
CA ASN A 63 7.42 -12.63 -15.81
C ASN A 63 8.41 -12.90 -14.67
N ASP A 64 8.76 -14.16 -14.42
CA ASP A 64 9.67 -14.58 -13.35
C ASP A 64 11.10 -14.02 -13.48
N LYS A 65 11.42 -13.38 -14.61
CA LYS A 65 12.67 -12.64 -14.78
C LYS A 65 12.57 -11.33 -14.03
N ALA A 66 13.51 -11.09 -13.10
CA ALA A 66 13.59 -9.85 -12.33
C ALA A 66 13.47 -8.64 -13.28
N PRO A 67 12.34 -7.92 -13.28
CA PRO A 67 12.16 -6.82 -14.21
C PRO A 67 13.15 -5.72 -13.83
N VAL A 68 13.80 -5.13 -14.83
CA VAL A 68 14.48 -3.85 -14.64
C VAL A 68 13.37 -2.83 -14.46
N ILE A 69 13.09 -2.47 -13.21
CA ILE A 69 12.05 -1.49 -12.88
C ILE A 69 12.62 -0.08 -13.08
N ASP A 70 11.99 0.68 -13.98
CA ASP A 70 12.16 2.13 -14.03
C ASP A 70 11.26 2.77 -12.96
N TRP A 71 11.87 3.31 -11.90
CA TRP A 71 11.12 3.96 -10.84
C TRP A 71 10.53 5.32 -11.24
N ASN A 72 10.86 5.83 -12.43
CA ASN A 72 10.19 7.00 -13.00
C ASN A 72 8.91 6.63 -13.75
N ASP A 73 8.65 5.35 -13.99
CA ASP A 73 7.40 4.88 -14.57
C ASP A 73 6.25 5.13 -13.58
N GLN A 74 5.27 5.91 -14.04
CA GLN A 74 4.09 6.28 -13.27
C GLN A 74 3.28 5.06 -12.80
N ARG A 75 3.39 3.92 -13.48
CA ARG A 75 2.75 2.67 -13.08
C ARG A 75 3.12 2.24 -11.66
N TYR A 76 4.35 2.50 -11.21
CA TYR A 76 4.81 2.06 -9.88
C TYR A 76 4.56 3.07 -8.78
N MET A 77 4.21 4.32 -9.13
CA MET A 77 3.97 5.39 -8.15
C MET A 77 2.83 5.03 -7.16
N PRO A 78 1.66 4.53 -7.60
CA PRO A 78 0.62 4.11 -6.68
C PRO A 78 1.10 3.04 -5.68
N LEU A 79 1.92 2.10 -6.13
CA LEU A 79 2.44 1.03 -5.27
C LEU A 79 3.40 1.59 -4.20
N LEU A 80 4.30 2.50 -4.59
CA LEU A 80 5.22 3.15 -3.66
C LEU A 80 4.45 4.00 -2.64
N TYR A 81 3.53 4.85 -3.10
CA TYR A 81 2.72 5.70 -2.23
C TYR A 81 1.85 4.90 -1.28
N THR A 82 1.26 3.79 -1.73
CA THR A 82 0.46 2.92 -0.87
C THR A 82 1.28 2.40 0.32
N ILE A 83 2.52 1.97 0.10
CA ILE A 83 3.39 1.49 1.18
C ILE A 83 3.81 2.64 2.11
N GLU A 84 4.23 3.78 1.56
CA GLU A 84 4.66 4.92 2.38
C GLU A 84 3.50 5.53 3.18
N ARG A 85 2.31 5.65 2.59
CA ARG A 85 1.08 6.11 3.25
C ARG A 85 0.67 5.17 4.39
N ALA A 86 0.79 3.85 4.20
CA ALA A 86 0.53 2.88 5.26
C ALA A 86 1.44 3.12 6.48
N ILE A 87 2.74 3.35 6.24
CA ILE A 87 3.69 3.65 7.32
C ILE A 87 3.35 4.97 8.01
N LYS A 88 3.08 6.03 7.22
CA LYS A 88 2.70 7.36 7.73
C LYS A 88 1.45 7.28 8.62
N LYS A 89 0.41 6.57 8.16
CA LYS A 89 -0.83 6.36 8.91
C LYS A 89 -0.57 5.76 10.30
N VAL A 90 0.19 4.66 10.37
CA VAL A 90 0.50 4.02 11.66
C VAL A 90 1.32 4.95 12.57
N TYR A 91 2.22 5.74 11.98
CA TYR A 91 3.03 6.70 12.73
C TYR A 91 2.17 7.80 13.36
N GLU A 92 1.20 8.33 12.61
CA GLU A 92 0.21 9.32 13.08
C GLU A 92 -0.70 8.73 14.16
N GLU A 93 -1.25 7.53 13.94
CA GLU A 93 -2.12 6.82 14.89
C GLU A 93 -1.41 6.52 16.23
N CYS A 94 -0.10 6.28 16.20
CA CYS A 94 0.72 6.06 17.40
C CYS A 94 1.21 7.37 18.04
N SER A 95 0.60 8.52 17.73
CA SER A 95 0.99 9.84 18.24
C SER A 95 2.47 10.14 18.03
N TYR A 96 3.01 9.77 16.86
CA TYR A 96 4.38 10.04 16.45
C TYR A 96 5.48 9.42 17.33
N ARG A 97 5.15 8.34 18.05
CA ARG A 97 6.10 7.66 18.96
C ARG A 97 7.09 6.74 18.26
N LEU A 98 6.76 6.25 17.07
CA LEU A 98 7.62 5.32 16.33
C LEU A 98 8.94 5.97 15.90
N THR A 99 9.87 5.10 15.55
CA THR A 99 11.21 5.43 15.08
C THR A 99 11.53 4.66 13.80
N ASP A 100 12.54 5.07 13.07
CA ASP A 100 13.00 4.35 11.89
C ASP A 100 13.49 2.92 12.26
N SER A 101 13.93 2.70 13.50
CA SER A 101 14.24 1.36 14.03
C SER A 101 13.03 0.45 14.18
N ASP A 102 11.81 0.97 14.18
CA ASP A 102 10.58 0.17 14.10
C ASP A 102 10.21 -0.15 12.65
N VAL A 103 10.42 0.82 11.74
CA VAL A 103 10.06 0.74 10.32
C VAL A 103 10.99 -0.19 9.55
N ILE A 104 12.31 -0.01 9.70
CA ILE A 104 13.33 -0.72 8.90
C ILE A 104 13.22 -2.24 9.07
N PRO A 105 13.09 -2.82 10.28
CA PRO A 105 12.91 -4.26 10.45
C PRO A 105 11.61 -4.79 9.83
N ALA A 106 10.51 -4.02 9.93
CA ALA A 106 9.24 -4.39 9.31
C ALA A 106 9.37 -4.47 7.78
N LEU A 107 10.01 -3.48 7.16
CA LEU A 107 10.29 -3.47 5.72
C LEU A 107 11.27 -4.59 5.30
N LYS A 108 12.29 -4.89 6.11
CA LYS A 108 13.22 -6.02 5.85
C LYS A 108 12.48 -7.36 5.80
N ALA A 109 11.59 -7.61 6.75
CA ALA A 109 10.79 -8.83 6.77
C ALA A 109 9.88 -8.92 5.52
N LEU A 110 9.17 -7.85 5.19
CA LEU A 110 8.29 -7.81 4.03
C LEU A 110 9.03 -7.88 2.68
N ALA A 111 10.26 -7.35 2.60
CA ALA A 111 11.09 -7.45 1.40
C ALA A 111 11.51 -8.89 1.07
N ILE A 112 11.50 -9.79 2.06
CA ILE A 112 11.73 -11.23 1.88
C ILE A 112 10.43 -11.90 1.47
N ARG A 113 9.35 -11.64 2.22
CA ARG A 113 8.04 -12.28 2.07
C ARG A 113 6.91 -11.25 2.20
N PRO A 114 6.49 -10.58 1.11
CA PRO A 114 5.51 -9.49 1.17
C PRO A 114 4.16 -9.94 1.72
N GLU A 115 3.78 -11.18 1.45
CA GLU A 115 2.53 -11.76 1.93
C GLU A 115 2.54 -12.12 3.43
N SER A 116 3.69 -12.02 4.12
CA SER A 116 3.74 -12.33 5.54
C SER A 116 3.02 -11.27 6.36
N VAL A 117 2.02 -11.71 7.12
CA VAL A 117 1.36 -10.87 8.12
C VAL A 117 2.27 -10.81 9.34
N GLY A 118 3.11 -9.77 9.41
CA GLY A 118 3.95 -9.50 10.57
C GLY A 118 3.10 -9.22 11.82
N LYS A 119 3.66 -9.45 13.01
CA LYS A 119 2.97 -9.13 14.28
C LYS A 119 2.89 -7.62 14.54
N ASN A 120 3.82 -6.84 14.00
CA ASN A 120 3.89 -5.40 14.20
C ASN A 120 2.84 -4.65 13.36
N SER A 121 2.38 -3.50 13.86
CA SER A 121 1.33 -2.67 13.25
C SER A 121 1.69 -2.17 11.86
N ILE A 122 2.97 -1.84 11.62
CA ILE A 122 3.48 -1.36 10.32
C ILE A 122 3.28 -2.44 9.24
N SER A 123 3.71 -3.67 9.51
CA SER A 123 3.56 -4.78 8.58
C SER A 123 2.10 -5.11 8.29
N LYS A 124 1.23 -5.04 9.31
CA LYS A 124 -0.22 -5.25 9.13
C LYS A 124 -0.84 -4.17 8.25
N SER A 125 -0.53 -2.90 8.52
CA SER A 125 -1.03 -1.78 7.73
C SER A 125 -0.56 -1.84 6.28
N ILE A 126 0.72 -2.08 6.04
CA ILE A 126 1.26 -2.28 4.68
C ILE A 126 0.55 -3.45 3.99
N ASN A 127 0.35 -4.58 4.67
CA ASN A 127 -0.32 -5.74 4.08
C ASN A 127 -1.77 -5.44 3.67
N GLN A 128 -2.53 -4.76 4.53
CA GLN A 128 -3.93 -4.38 4.25
C GLN A 128 -4.03 -3.42 3.06
N GLU A 129 -3.19 -2.38 3.04
CA GLU A 129 -3.16 -1.39 1.96
C GLU A 129 -2.70 -2.02 0.64
N LEU A 130 -1.72 -2.95 0.68
CA LEU A 130 -1.30 -3.71 -0.50
C LEU A 130 -2.40 -4.62 -1.04
N ARG A 131 -3.21 -5.27 -0.20
CA ARG A 131 -4.34 -6.08 -0.69
C ARG A 131 -5.29 -5.24 -1.51
N LEU A 132 -5.67 -4.06 -1.00
CA LEU A 132 -6.53 -3.13 -1.73
C LEU A 132 -5.89 -2.69 -3.06
N GLN A 133 -4.60 -2.32 -3.02
CA GLN A 133 -3.85 -1.89 -4.20
C GLN A 133 -3.80 -2.99 -5.28
N LEU A 134 -3.56 -4.24 -4.89
CA LEU A 134 -3.48 -5.38 -5.82
C LEU A 134 -4.85 -5.95 -6.21
N SER A 135 -5.91 -5.64 -5.45
CA SER A 135 -7.28 -5.90 -5.89
C SER A 135 -7.66 -5.02 -7.08
N THR A 136 -7.09 -3.81 -7.19
CA THR A 136 -7.39 -2.84 -8.25
C THR A 136 -6.34 -2.74 -9.35
N ASN A 137 -5.13 -3.26 -9.13
CA ASN A 137 -4.00 -3.16 -10.07
C ASN A 137 -3.26 -4.48 -10.19
N ASP A 138 -2.63 -4.71 -11.34
CA ASP A 138 -1.79 -5.90 -11.58
C ASP A 138 -0.31 -5.62 -11.27
N PHE A 139 0.12 -6.17 -10.13
CA PHE A 139 1.52 -6.25 -9.75
C PHE A 139 1.91 -7.69 -9.41
N SER A 140 3.05 -8.09 -9.94
CA SER A 140 3.67 -9.37 -9.61
C SER A 140 4.27 -9.32 -8.21
N ARG A 141 4.48 -10.50 -7.61
CA ARG A 141 5.16 -10.61 -6.32
C ARG A 141 6.55 -9.97 -6.34
N GLN A 142 7.27 -10.08 -7.46
CA GLN A 142 8.61 -9.53 -7.57
C GLN A 142 8.61 -7.99 -7.64
N GLU A 143 7.65 -7.38 -8.36
CA GLU A 143 7.48 -5.93 -8.39
C GLU A 143 7.17 -5.38 -6.98
N VAL A 144 6.28 -6.04 -6.23
CA VAL A 144 5.99 -5.67 -4.83
C VAL A 144 7.23 -5.78 -3.95
N LYS A 145 8.00 -6.87 -4.06
CA LYS A 145 9.28 -7.01 -3.33
C LYS A 145 10.26 -5.89 -3.65
N MET A 146 10.38 -5.52 -4.91
CA MET A 146 11.28 -4.46 -5.33
C MET A 146 10.82 -3.08 -4.85
N ALA A 147 9.51 -2.81 -4.85
CA ALA A 147 8.94 -1.59 -4.30
C ALA A 147 9.22 -1.47 -2.79
N ILE A 148 8.99 -2.54 -2.02
CA ILE A 148 9.32 -2.57 -0.58
C ILE A 148 10.82 -2.36 -0.36
N ARG A 149 11.69 -2.98 -1.16
CA ARG A 149 13.15 -2.77 -1.09
C ARG A 149 13.56 -1.34 -1.42
N ARG A 150 12.89 -0.71 -2.40
CA ARG A 150 13.15 0.69 -2.77
C ARG A 150 12.86 1.63 -1.60
N ILE A 151 11.76 1.39 -0.90
CA ILE A 151 11.35 2.14 0.28
C ILE A 151 12.27 1.85 1.46
N LEU A 152 12.64 0.58 1.69
CA LEU A 152 13.64 0.20 2.69
C LEU A 152 14.95 0.96 2.50
N ASN A 153 15.48 1.01 1.28
CA ASN A 153 16.70 1.75 0.96
C ASN A 153 16.54 3.26 1.19
N SER A 154 15.34 3.79 0.96
CA SER A 154 15.01 5.19 1.29
C SER A 154 15.03 5.40 2.80
N ALA A 155 14.44 4.48 3.56
CA ALA A 155 14.38 4.54 5.02
C ALA A 155 15.77 4.48 5.65
N GLU A 156 16.61 3.53 5.23
CA GLU A 156 17.99 3.41 5.72
C GLU A 156 18.82 4.67 5.38
N ARG A 157 18.62 5.24 4.18
CA ARG A 157 19.31 6.47 3.77
C ARG A 157 18.88 7.66 4.63
N HIS A 158 17.59 7.88 4.81
CA HIS A 158 17.09 9.01 5.59
C HIS A 158 17.42 8.85 7.08
N ASN A 159 17.33 7.64 7.63
CA ASN A 159 17.77 7.36 9.00
C ASN A 159 19.25 7.71 9.22
N LYS A 160 20.12 7.38 8.25
CA LYS A 160 21.55 7.71 8.32
C LYS A 160 21.81 9.23 8.38
N HIS A 161 20.98 10.05 7.72
CA HIS A 161 21.20 11.50 7.65
C HIS A 161 20.39 12.30 8.68
N GLY A 162 19.15 11.88 8.96
CA GLY A 162 18.21 12.56 9.84
C GLY A 162 18.06 11.93 11.23
N GLY A 163 18.81 10.86 11.53
CA GLY A 163 18.80 10.22 12.84
C GLY A 163 17.55 9.38 13.09
N LEU A 164 17.12 9.30 14.36
CA LEU A 164 16.12 8.34 14.88
C LEU A 164 14.81 8.28 14.08
N ARG A 165 14.40 9.39 13.47
CA ARG A 165 13.13 9.54 12.73
C ARG A 165 13.32 10.17 11.35
N GLY A 166 14.55 10.18 10.83
CA GLY A 166 14.86 10.86 9.58
C GLY A 166 13.96 10.43 8.42
N TYR A 167 13.60 9.14 8.33
CA TYR A 167 12.67 8.66 7.32
C TYR A 167 11.21 8.99 7.64
N LEU A 168 10.78 8.80 8.88
CA LEU A 168 9.42 9.14 9.31
C LEU A 168 9.10 10.63 9.11
N ASP A 169 10.03 11.53 9.45
CA ASP A 169 9.89 12.97 9.23
C ASP A 169 9.84 13.31 7.72
N PHE A 170 10.63 12.58 6.91
CA PHE A 170 10.61 12.72 5.45
C PHE A 170 9.24 12.36 4.87
N ILE A 171 8.67 11.19 5.22
CA ILE A 171 7.38 10.78 4.65
C ILE A 171 6.23 11.66 5.14
N VAL A 172 6.25 12.13 6.39
CA VAL A 172 5.24 13.08 6.90
C VAL A 172 5.25 14.38 6.08
N LYS A 173 6.44 14.84 5.68
CA LYS A 173 6.60 16.09 4.93
C LYS A 173 6.23 15.97 3.45
N TYR A 174 6.52 14.84 2.80
CA TYR A 174 6.47 14.73 1.34
C TYR A 174 5.46 13.72 0.79
N VAL A 175 4.96 12.79 1.62
CA VAL A 175 3.92 11.85 1.19
C VAL A 175 2.56 12.48 1.54
N PRO A 176 1.67 12.67 0.55
CA PRO A 176 0.34 13.24 0.78
C PRO A 176 -0.48 12.35 1.72
#